data_AF-A0A3D0SMH0-F1
#
_entry.id   AF-A0A3D0SMH0-F1
#
_cell.length_a   1.000
_cell.length_b   1.000
_cell.length_c   1.000
_cell.angle_alpha   90.00
_cell.angle_beta   90.00
_cell.angle_gamma   90.00
#
_symmetry.space_group_name_H-M   'P 1'
#
loop_
_entity.id
_entity.type
_entity.pdbx_description
1 polymer ?
#
loop_
_entity_poly.entity_id
_entity_poly.type
_entity_poly.pdbx_seq_one_letter_code
_entity_poly.pdbx_strand_id
1 'polypeptide(L)'
;MRDEYDFSGATVAQDVPELARLQSEGNADKIRISLYVEVEVLAAFRARARAEGQSYQALMSAALRQSIMPESAPVTLGDLRRVLHEELHPVSA
;
A
#
# COMPACT_ATOMS: atom_id res chain seq x y z
N MET A 1 24.77 -8.41 18.71
CA MET A 1 23.62 -8.98 19.43
C MET A 1 23.92 -8.83 20.91
N ARG A 2 22.97 -8.40 21.75
CA ARG A 2 23.17 -8.36 23.21
C ARG A 2 23.04 -9.79 23.75
N ASP A 3 23.77 -10.14 24.80
CA ASP A 3 23.79 -11.51 25.33
C ASP A 3 22.42 -12.01 25.82
N GLU A 4 21.53 -11.09 26.18
CA GLU A 4 20.12 -11.35 26.54
C GLU A 4 19.25 -11.82 25.36
N TYR A 5 19.77 -11.77 24.12
CA TYR A 5 19.11 -12.25 22.90
C TYR A 5 19.81 -13.50 22.37
N ASP A 6 20.04 -14.49 23.23
CA ASP A 6 20.46 -15.82 22.79
C ASP A 6 19.25 -16.61 22.24
N PHE A 7 19.23 -16.78 20.93
CA PHE A 7 18.20 -17.53 20.21
C PHE A 7 18.68 -18.92 19.76
N SER A 8 19.79 -19.42 20.29
CA SER A 8 20.37 -20.72 19.90
C SER A 8 19.40 -21.91 20.09
N GLY A 9 18.47 -21.81 21.04
CA GLY A 9 17.40 -22.80 21.26
C GLY A 9 16.02 -22.39 20.70
N ALA A 10 15.92 -21.30 19.94
CA ALA A 10 14.63 -20.78 19.48
C ALA A 10 14.07 -21.61 18.30
N THR A 11 12.79 -21.93 18.36
CA THR A 11 12.05 -22.50 17.23
C THR A 11 11.53 -21.39 16.33
N VAL A 12 11.61 -21.57 15.01
CA VAL A 12 11.09 -20.60 14.06
C VAL A 12 9.56 -20.54 14.21
N ALA A 13 8.99 -19.34 14.23
CA ALA A 13 7.55 -19.15 14.41
C ALA A 13 6.68 -19.90 13.37
N GLN A 14 7.26 -20.27 12.23
CA GLN A 14 6.60 -21.06 11.18
C GLN A 14 6.43 -22.54 11.57
N ASP A 15 7.30 -23.06 12.43
CA ASP A 15 7.28 -24.46 12.88
C ASP A 15 6.41 -24.65 14.14
N VAL A 16 5.92 -23.54 14.71
CA VAL A 16 4.95 -23.54 15.82
C VAL A 16 3.54 -23.47 15.22
N PRO A 17 2.73 -24.55 15.31
CA PRO A 17 1.46 -24.64 14.59
C PRO A 17 0.50 -23.47 14.86
N GLU A 18 0.39 -23.04 16.11
CA GLU A 18 -0.47 -21.92 16.51
C GLU A 18 -0.01 -20.58 15.91
N LEU A 19 1.31 -20.34 15.87
CA LEU A 19 1.86 -19.10 15.31
C LEU A 19 1.78 -19.10 13.77
N ALA A 20 2.00 -20.26 13.14
CA ALA A 20 1.80 -20.43 11.71
C ALA A 20 0.34 -20.17 11.31
N ARG A 21 -0.62 -20.64 12.11
CA ARG A 21 -2.06 -20.40 11.90
C ARG A 21 -2.42 -18.92 12.03
N LEU A 22 -1.91 -18.23 13.06
CA LEU A 22 -2.14 -16.80 13.24
C LEU A 22 -1.52 -15.96 12.09
N GLN A 23 -0.35 -16.36 11.59
CA GLN A 23 0.29 -15.70 10.45
C GLN A 23 -0.46 -15.91 9.13
N SER A 24 -1.06 -17.09 8.92
CA SER A 24 -1.86 -17.37 7.72
C SER A 24 -3.20 -16.65 7.76
N GLU A 25 -3.89 -16.63 8.90
CA GLU A 25 -5.15 -15.89 9.08
C GLU A 25 -4.96 -14.38 8.87
N GLY A 26 -3.87 -13.78 9.39
CA GLY A 26 -3.59 -12.35 9.22
C GLY A 26 -3.21 -11.90 7.80
N ASN A 27 -2.94 -12.84 6.91
CA ASN A 27 -2.49 -12.59 5.53
C ASN A 27 -3.32 -13.32 4.46
N ALA A 28 -4.46 -13.93 4.81
CA ALA A 28 -5.25 -14.76 3.90
C ALA A 28 -5.60 -14.05 2.57
N ASP A 29 -5.85 -12.73 2.62
CA ASP A 29 -6.19 -11.92 1.44
C ASP A 29 -5.00 -11.13 0.86
N LYS A 30 -3.76 -11.48 1.23
CA LYS A 30 -2.55 -10.76 0.81
C LYS A 30 -1.60 -11.69 0.07
N ILE A 31 -1.18 -11.26 -1.12
CA ILE A 31 -0.16 -11.97 -1.90
C ILE A 31 1.19 -11.27 -1.69
N ARG A 32 2.22 -12.04 -1.32
CA ARG A 32 3.61 -11.54 -1.28
C ARG A 32 4.15 -11.46 -2.70
N ILE A 33 4.60 -10.28 -3.11
CA ILE A 33 5.21 -10.04 -4.41
C ILE A 33 6.67 -9.58 -4.23
N SER A 34 7.52 -9.93 -5.20
CA SER A 34 8.85 -9.34 -5.36
C SER A 34 8.82 -8.40 -6.56
N LEU A 35 9.16 -7.13 -6.36
CA LEU A 35 9.19 -6.13 -7.43
C LEU A 35 10.34 -5.14 -7.22
N TYR A 36 10.87 -4.60 -8.32
CA TYR A 36 11.86 -3.52 -8.26
C TYR A 36 11.16 -2.17 -8.18
N VAL A 37 11.55 -1.34 -7.22
CA VAL A 37 11.06 0.03 -7.02
C VAL A 37 12.25 0.96 -6.98
N GLU A 38 12.11 2.14 -7.55
CA GLU A 38 13.11 3.20 -7.45
C GLU A 38 13.43 3.53 -5.99
N VAL A 39 14.70 3.76 -5.70
CA VAL A 39 15.20 4.02 -4.33
C VAL A 39 14.50 5.23 -3.73
N GLU A 40 14.33 6.30 -4.52
CA GLU A 40 13.70 7.55 -4.09
C GLU A 40 12.21 7.36 -3.76
N VAL A 41 11.51 6.52 -4.51
CA VAL A 41 10.10 6.20 -4.26
C VAL A 41 9.96 5.48 -2.92
N LEU A 42 10.78 4.47 -2.66
CA LEU A 42 10.76 3.77 -1.36
C LEU A 42 11.12 4.72 -0.21
N ALA A 43 12.09 5.62 -0.41
CA ALA A 43 12.48 6.61 0.59
C ALA A 43 11.31 7.56 0.93
N ALA A 44 10.59 8.06 -0.08
CA ALA A 44 9.44 8.93 0.09
C ALA A 44 8.32 8.26 0.91
N PHE A 45 7.95 7.02 0.57
CA PHE A 45 6.93 6.28 1.32
C PHE A 45 7.36 5.98 2.76
N ARG A 46 8.66 5.72 3.01
CA ARG A 46 9.18 5.54 4.38
C ARG A 46 9.12 6.82 5.20
N ALA A 47 9.45 7.97 4.62
CA ALA A 47 9.35 9.25 5.30
C ALA A 47 7.91 9.57 5.68
N ARG A 48 6.97 9.39 4.74
CA ARG A 48 5.53 9.59 4.97
C ARG A 48 4.97 8.65 6.04
N ALA A 49 5.32 7.37 5.96
CA ALA A 49 4.91 6.36 6.93
C ALA A 49 5.32 6.71 8.38
N ARG A 50 6.54 7.23 8.56
CA ARG A 50 7.02 7.69 9.87
C ARG A 50 6.22 8.87 10.40
N ALA A 51 5.86 9.82 9.53
CA ALA A 51 5.07 10.99 9.92
C ALA A 51 3.62 10.61 10.29
N GLU A 52 3.03 9.63 9.61
CA GLU A 52 1.65 9.20 9.80
C GLU A 52 1.49 8.06 10.83
N GLY A 53 2.59 7.53 11.38
CA GLY A 53 2.57 6.38 12.29
C GLY A 53 2.10 5.08 11.64
N GLN A 54 2.28 4.94 10.32
CA GLN A 54 1.84 3.79 9.53
C GLN A 54 3.03 2.99 8.99
N SER A 55 2.78 1.82 8.39
CA SER A 55 3.78 1.10 7.61
C SER A 55 3.86 1.65 6.19
N TYR A 56 5.07 1.80 5.65
CA TYR A 56 5.27 2.20 4.25
C TYR A 56 4.62 1.21 3.27
N GLN A 57 4.53 -0.07 3.64
CA GLN A 57 3.86 -1.09 2.82
C GLN A 57 2.36 -0.81 2.72
N ALA A 58 1.72 -0.38 3.82
CA ALA A 58 0.31 -0.04 3.83
C ALA A 58 0.01 1.15 2.89
N LEU A 59 0.86 2.18 2.93
CA LEU A 59 0.75 3.34 2.05
C LEU A 59 0.96 2.98 0.57
N MET A 60 1.96 2.15 0.26
CA MET A 60 2.18 1.67 -1.11
C MET A 60 1.00 0.84 -1.60
N SER A 61 0.47 -0.08 -0.79
CA SER A 61 -0.71 -0.86 -1.17
C SER A 61 -1.96 0.02 -1.36
N ALA A 62 -2.14 1.07 -0.56
CA ALA A 62 -3.22 2.03 -0.74
C ALA A 62 -3.09 2.80 -2.07
N ALA A 63 -1.87 3.23 -2.44
CA ALA A 63 -1.60 3.87 -3.72
C ALA A 63 -1.90 2.93 -4.91
N LEU A 64 -1.48 1.66 -4.82
CA LEU A 64 -1.81 0.66 -5.83
C LEU A 64 -3.33 0.46 -5.96
N ARG A 65 -4.07 0.40 -4.86
CA ARG A 65 -5.55 0.34 -4.90
C ARG A 65 -6.16 1.56 -5.58
N GLN A 66 -5.68 2.77 -5.24
CA GLN A 66 -6.17 4.00 -5.87
C GLN A 66 -5.90 4.00 -7.39
N SER A 67 -4.75 3.50 -7.84
CA SER A 67 -4.42 3.46 -9.27
C SER A 67 -5.33 2.54 -10.11
N ILE A 68 -6.04 1.60 -9.50
CA ILE A 68 -6.98 0.70 -10.18
C ILE A 68 -8.44 1.11 -10.00
N MET A 69 -8.73 2.15 -9.20
CA MET A 69 -10.08 2.68 -9.04
C MET A 69 -10.37 3.68 -10.16
N PRO A 70 -11.43 3.47 -10.99
CA PRO A 70 -11.78 4.37 -12.09
C PRO A 70 -11.99 5.82 -11.63
N GLU A 71 -12.62 5.98 -10.46
CA GLU A 71 -12.91 7.27 -9.82
C GLU A 71 -11.67 7.98 -9.23
N SER A 72 -10.57 7.24 -9.05
CA SER A 72 -9.29 7.75 -8.52
C SER A 72 -8.22 7.88 -9.60
N ALA A 73 -8.60 7.71 -10.88
CA ALA A 73 -7.74 8.05 -12.00
C ALA A 73 -7.31 9.53 -11.87
N PRO A 74 -6.03 9.87 -12.13
CA PRO A 74 -5.59 11.26 -12.12
C PRO A 74 -6.50 12.09 -13.03
N VAL A 75 -7.19 13.09 -12.48
CA VAL A 75 -8.05 13.96 -13.26
C VAL A 75 -7.19 14.64 -14.31
N THR A 76 -7.43 14.32 -15.58
CA THR A 76 -6.69 14.96 -16.66
C THR A 76 -7.29 16.32 -16.96
N LEU A 77 -6.50 17.18 -17.59
CA LEU A 77 -7.02 18.46 -18.10
C LEU A 77 -8.16 18.25 -19.12
N GLY A 78 -8.19 17.08 -19.78
CA GLY A 78 -9.27 16.66 -20.67
C GLY A 78 -10.56 16.35 -19.91
N ASP A 79 -10.47 15.61 -18.80
CA ASP A 79 -11.62 15.32 -17.93
C ASP A 79 -12.21 16.61 -17.34
N LEU A 80 -11.34 17.53 -16.90
CA LEU A 80 -11.77 18.82 -16.38
C LEU A 80 -12.51 19.65 -17.44
N ARG A 81 -11.98 19.71 -18.67
CA ARG A 81 -12.62 20.43 -19.78
C ARG A 81 -13.96 19.83 -20.18
N ARG A 82 -14.08 18.50 -20.17
CA ARG A 82 -15.31 17.78 -20.48
C ARG A 82 -16.40 18.15 -19.47
N VAL A 83 -16.12 18.00 -18.17
CA VAL A 83 -17.08 18.33 -17.10
C VAL A 83 -17.45 19.81 -17.13
N LEU A 84 -16.47 20.72 -17.32
CA LEU A 84 -16.76 22.15 -17.43
C LEU A 84 -17.65 22.48 -18.64
N HIS A 85 -17.45 21.82 -19.78
CA HIS A 85 -18.28 22.03 -20.95
C HIS A 85 -19.70 21.45 -20.76
N GLU A 86 -19.84 20.31 -20.08
CA GLU A 86 -21.12 19.70 -19.74
C GLU A 86 -21.93 20.56 -18.77
N GLU A 87 -21.29 21.15 -17.75
CA GLU A 87 -21.96 21.93 -16.70
C GLU A 87 -22.19 23.41 -17.08
N LEU A 88 -21.34 24.00 -17.92
CA LEU A 88 -21.45 25.41 -18.33
C LEU A 88 -22.22 25.62 -19.63
N HIS A 89 -22.54 24.54 -20.35
CA HIS A 89 -23.48 24.57 -21.47
C HIS A 89 -24.71 23.71 -21.16
N PRO A 90 -25.63 24.16 -20.29
CA PRO A 90 -27.00 23.69 -20.43
C PRO A 90 -27.43 24.10 -21.84
N VAL A 91 -27.95 23.14 -22.60
CA VAL A 91 -28.60 23.32 -23.89
C VAL A 91 -29.33 24.67 -23.88
N SER A 92 -28.82 25.65 -24.62
CA SER A 92 -29.56 26.85 -24.97
C SER A 92 -30.74 26.39 -25.82
N ALA A 93 -31.87 26.17 -25.17
CA ALA A 93 -33.18 26.05 -25.78
C ALA A 93 -33.82 27.44 -25.89
#